data_AF-A0A1V8T1T5-F1
#
_entry.id   AF-A0A1V8T1T5-F1
#
_cell.length_a   1.000
_cell.length_b   1.000
_cell.length_c   1.000
_cell.angle_alpha   90.00
_cell.angle_beta   90.00
_cell.angle_gamma   90.00
#
_symmetry.space_group_name_H-M   'P 1'
#
loop_
_entity.id
_entity.type
_entity.pdbx_description
1 polymer ?
#
loop_
_entity_poly.entity_id
_entity_poly.type
_entity_poly.pdbx_seq_one_letter_code
_entity_poly.pdbx_strand_id
1 'polypeptide(L)'
;MASPFSSDIPKPFGTTEKVVKDVNRAFALPVPAFGDLSKAANDLINKDFYHTAQATLDVKLKAPNGTNVNVKGKQGFDGVTNGSIEGKHVLKPQGTRTPPPGFIKLMQTFTSLPAPYRTHLYLFLTAMPSQNARAPTKHRAGLICKHPTGVTVTQLWTTASLLDTKIELADVANTGVKVDLQNLWNPSKPNSAAQKLNLAFKNPSIHSRAFINYGLANGNLDAVVDVTAGHEGFLVGGEAGYDVQKAAVTRYSLGLGYQTPAFTASIVGTQNLSVIAASYYQKVNSAVEVGTKAAYDVQGGKPAGLELASKYKLDPLSFAKVKINDRGIAALAYSTKLNAGTTLGLGLSLDTAKLNEAGHKIGTSLTFEATTSEIKKQFYKLSKSYHPDLHPEKPNAKTRFLAISEAYTVLSSPTKRPQYDRNFLRATGPQTTSPATGSPGGRPASGLSKRRSTFRGPPPSFHRSGGWGSHTQKRAEAASQPSHSHPAASMAPGTGPGSTAAGHGVPHFDHEQHTSTHSTIERTRHQARRQKFERRMEQAQEDVQGGSSALVNFLLVGGILGVVFAVPAVFFSGGRESGSGKKRGDG
;
A
#
# COMPACT_ATOMS: atom_id res chain seq x y z
N MET A 1 -18.28 -27.32 63.22
CA MET A 1 -16.84 -27.16 62.93
C MET A 1 -16.57 -27.71 61.53
N ALA A 2 -15.91 -26.89 60.70
CA ALA A 2 -15.27 -27.18 59.42
C ALA A 2 -16.10 -27.78 58.26
N SER A 3 -16.42 -26.91 57.29
CA SER A 3 -16.82 -27.22 55.91
C SER A 3 -15.64 -27.75 55.07
N PRO A 4 -15.86 -28.67 54.11
CA PRO A 4 -14.78 -29.17 53.25
C PRO A 4 -14.47 -28.16 52.13
N PHE A 5 -13.19 -27.78 52.00
CA PHE A 5 -12.67 -26.97 50.91
C PHE A 5 -12.63 -27.78 49.60
N SER A 6 -13.28 -27.26 48.56
CA SER A 6 -13.11 -27.67 47.17
C SER A 6 -11.80 -27.10 46.63
N SER A 7 -10.88 -27.97 46.21
CA SER A 7 -9.63 -27.58 45.54
C SER A 7 -9.84 -27.48 44.03
N ASP A 8 -10.39 -26.37 43.56
CA ASP A 8 -10.39 -26.02 42.14
C ASP A 8 -9.01 -25.48 41.73
N ILE A 9 -8.13 -26.37 41.28
CA ILE A 9 -6.91 -26.00 40.55
C ILE A 9 -7.30 -25.76 39.09
N PRO A 10 -7.13 -24.55 38.52
CA PRO A 10 -7.38 -24.31 37.11
C PRO A 10 -6.38 -25.12 36.27
N LYS A 11 -6.88 -25.95 35.33
CA LYS A 11 -6.03 -26.63 34.35
C LYS A 11 -5.27 -25.57 33.53
N PRO A 12 -3.95 -25.70 33.32
CA PRO A 12 -3.19 -24.73 32.55
C PRO A 12 -3.70 -24.66 31.10
N PHE A 13 -3.84 -23.44 30.62
CA PHE A 13 -4.23 -23.09 29.26
C PHE A 13 -3.30 -23.74 28.24
N GLY A 14 -3.87 -24.60 27.37
CA GLY A 14 -3.23 -25.09 26.15
C GLY A 14 -2.12 -26.10 26.40
N THR A 15 -2.13 -27.20 25.64
CA THR A 15 -0.97 -28.09 25.56
C THR A 15 0.26 -27.25 25.17
N THR A 16 1.37 -27.43 25.89
CA THR A 16 2.67 -26.80 25.63
C THR A 16 3.06 -26.90 24.16
N GLU A 17 2.66 -27.98 23.50
CA GLU A 17 2.85 -28.22 22.07
C GLU A 17 2.13 -27.22 21.16
N LYS A 18 0.91 -26.78 21.52
CA LYS A 18 0.18 -25.72 20.80
C LYS A 18 0.82 -24.35 21.02
N VAL A 19 1.23 -24.04 22.25
CA VAL A 19 1.92 -22.78 22.54
C VAL A 19 3.27 -22.74 21.84
N VAL A 20 4.04 -23.83 21.83
CA VAL A 20 5.29 -23.95 21.06
C VAL A 20 5.02 -23.86 19.55
N LYS A 21 3.96 -24.48 19.02
CA LYS A 21 3.58 -24.32 17.61
C LYS A 21 3.17 -22.89 17.27
N ASP A 22 2.40 -22.23 18.12
CA ASP A 22 1.90 -20.88 17.91
C ASP A 22 3.02 -19.83 18.10
N VAL A 23 3.94 -20.06 19.03
CA VAL A 23 5.18 -19.30 19.23
C VAL A 23 6.11 -19.49 18.03
N ASN A 24 6.40 -20.72 17.60
CA ASN A 24 7.23 -20.99 16.43
C ASN A 24 6.60 -20.43 15.13
N ARG A 25 5.27 -20.41 15.03
CA ARG A 25 4.54 -19.81 13.90
C ARG A 25 4.48 -18.28 13.96
N ALA A 26 4.55 -17.69 15.16
CA ALA A 26 4.67 -16.24 15.35
C ALA A 26 6.09 -15.73 15.07
N PHE A 27 7.12 -16.58 15.20
CA PHE A 27 8.52 -16.26 14.92
C PHE A 27 9.01 -16.67 13.51
N ALA A 28 8.29 -17.54 12.79
CA ALA A 28 8.65 -17.93 11.43
C ALA A 28 8.32 -16.82 10.42
N LEU A 29 9.35 -16.06 10.00
CA LEU A 29 9.23 -15.16 8.86
C LEU A 29 8.83 -15.96 7.61
N PRO A 30 7.90 -15.44 6.79
CA PRO A 30 7.45 -16.16 5.60
C PRO A 30 8.61 -16.30 4.62
N VAL A 31 8.83 -17.53 4.13
CA VAL A 31 9.86 -17.81 3.14
C VAL A 31 9.64 -16.96 1.87
N PRO A 32 10.63 -16.14 1.47
CA PRO A 32 10.55 -15.34 0.25
C PRO A 32 10.68 -16.22 -0.99
N ALA A 33 10.33 -15.68 -2.16
CA ALA A 33 10.66 -16.36 -3.41
C ALA A 33 12.17 -16.30 -3.67
N PHE A 34 12.70 -17.16 -4.54
CA PHE A 34 14.13 -17.19 -4.84
C PHE A 34 14.70 -15.84 -5.27
N GLY A 35 14.02 -15.16 -6.21
CA GLY A 35 14.42 -13.82 -6.66
C GLY A 35 14.36 -12.73 -5.58
N ASP A 36 13.75 -13.02 -4.43
CA ASP A 36 13.56 -12.07 -3.34
C ASP A 36 14.55 -12.27 -2.16
N LEU A 37 15.47 -13.26 -2.20
CA LEU A 37 16.43 -13.50 -1.11
C LEU A 37 17.24 -12.24 -0.74
N SER A 38 17.68 -11.47 -1.73
CA SER A 38 18.48 -10.25 -1.55
C SER A 38 17.65 -8.96 -1.68
N LYS A 39 16.33 -9.06 -1.65
CA LYS A 39 15.44 -7.93 -1.98
C LYS A 39 15.59 -6.74 -1.05
N ALA A 40 15.79 -6.97 0.25
CA ALA A 40 15.92 -5.86 1.21
C ALA A 40 17.13 -4.96 0.91
N ALA A 41 18.30 -5.56 0.66
CA ALA A 41 19.50 -4.84 0.25
C ALA A 41 19.33 -4.21 -1.14
N ASN A 42 18.83 -4.97 -2.13
CA ASN A 42 18.63 -4.47 -3.49
C ASN A 42 17.63 -3.29 -3.54
N ASP A 43 16.58 -3.30 -2.72
CA ASP A 43 15.60 -2.21 -2.63
C ASP A 43 16.24 -0.95 -2.02
N LEU A 44 17.04 -1.11 -0.97
CA LEU A 44 17.77 0.01 -0.37
C LEU A 44 18.75 0.63 -1.37
N ILE A 45 19.43 -0.19 -2.17
CA ILE A 45 20.48 0.24 -3.10
C ILE A 45 19.92 0.80 -4.42
N ASN A 46 18.75 0.34 -4.89
CA ASN A 46 18.28 0.69 -6.24
C ASN A 46 17.00 1.53 -6.28
N LYS A 47 16.15 1.47 -5.25
CA LYS A 47 14.89 2.25 -5.24
C LYS A 47 15.11 3.65 -4.67
N ASP A 48 14.21 4.57 -4.98
CA ASP A 48 14.19 5.94 -4.45
C ASP A 48 15.47 6.75 -4.71
N PHE A 49 16.19 6.43 -5.80
CA PHE A 49 17.27 7.25 -6.32
C PHE A 49 16.76 7.99 -7.56
N TYR A 50 16.46 9.28 -7.39
CA TYR A 50 15.75 10.07 -8.40
C TYR A 50 16.66 10.69 -9.47
N HIS A 51 17.93 10.29 -9.56
CA HIS A 51 18.90 10.77 -10.55
C HIS A 51 18.89 9.94 -11.86
N THR A 52 18.03 8.92 -11.98
CA THR A 52 18.00 8.01 -13.15
C THR A 52 17.42 8.67 -14.40
N ALA A 53 16.69 9.78 -14.24
CA ALA A 53 16.05 10.55 -15.29
C ALA A 53 16.04 12.03 -14.87
N GLN A 54 16.00 12.97 -15.83
CA GLN A 54 15.97 14.41 -15.52
C GLN A 54 14.69 14.77 -14.74
N ALA A 55 13.55 14.27 -15.22
CA ALA A 55 12.26 14.48 -14.61
C ALA A 55 11.41 13.22 -14.69
N THR A 56 10.74 12.91 -13.60
CA THR A 56 9.77 11.83 -13.53
C THR A 56 8.47 12.33 -12.91
N LEU A 57 7.36 11.98 -13.53
CA LEU A 57 6.02 12.30 -13.07
C LEU A 57 5.27 10.98 -12.88
N ASP A 58 4.78 10.70 -11.68
CA ASP A 58 4.01 9.49 -11.34
C ASP A 58 2.65 9.93 -10.77
N VAL A 59 1.56 9.58 -11.42
CA VAL A 59 0.20 9.98 -11.01
C VAL A 59 -0.60 8.71 -10.70
N LYS A 60 -0.84 8.48 -9.42
CA LYS A 60 -1.60 7.37 -8.87
C LYS A 60 -3.02 7.80 -8.56
N LEU A 61 -3.97 7.18 -9.26
CA LEU A 61 -5.38 7.44 -9.14
C LEU A 61 -6.10 6.18 -8.67
N LYS A 62 -7.09 6.35 -7.79
CA LYS A 62 -8.02 5.28 -7.43
C LYS A 62 -9.41 5.65 -7.91
N ALA A 63 -9.88 4.93 -8.94
CA ALA A 63 -11.18 5.14 -9.52
C ALA A 63 -12.29 4.69 -8.55
N PRO A 64 -13.51 5.28 -8.64
CA PRO A 64 -14.64 4.93 -7.77
C PRO A 64 -15.08 3.46 -7.85
N ASN A 65 -14.87 2.83 -9.00
CA ASN A 65 -15.12 1.39 -9.22
C ASN A 65 -14.07 0.48 -8.56
N GLY A 66 -13.04 1.04 -7.91
CA GLY A 66 -11.95 0.30 -7.27
C GLY A 66 -10.75 0.01 -8.18
N THR A 67 -10.76 0.43 -9.44
CA THR A 67 -9.60 0.34 -10.33
C THR A 67 -8.52 1.32 -9.89
N ASN A 68 -7.30 0.85 -9.71
CA ASN A 68 -6.14 1.71 -9.57
C ASN A 68 -5.59 2.03 -10.96
N VAL A 69 -5.40 3.31 -11.27
CA VAL A 69 -4.77 3.75 -12.51
C VAL A 69 -3.47 4.45 -12.14
N ASN A 70 -2.39 4.09 -12.81
CA ASN A 70 -1.10 4.69 -12.61
C ASN A 70 -0.55 5.23 -13.92
N VAL A 71 -0.27 6.53 -13.98
CA VAL A 71 0.27 7.19 -15.18
C VAL A 71 1.68 7.66 -14.85
N LYS A 72 2.67 7.19 -15.62
CA LYS A 72 4.07 7.57 -15.46
C LYS A 72 4.59 8.25 -16.71
N GLY A 73 5.26 9.37 -16.53
CA GLY A 73 6.09 10.02 -17.53
C GLY A 73 7.53 10.10 -17.04
N LYS A 74 8.50 9.82 -17.90
CA LYS A 74 9.93 9.93 -17.60
C LYS A 74 10.65 10.61 -18.76
N GLN A 75 11.36 11.68 -18.47
CA GLN A 75 12.26 12.34 -19.41
C GLN A 75 13.69 11.89 -19.12
N GLY A 76 14.29 11.17 -20.05
CA GLY A 76 15.68 10.74 -19.96
C GLY A 76 16.66 11.90 -20.18
N PHE A 77 17.93 11.69 -19.82
CA PHE A 77 19.01 12.65 -20.10
C PHE A 77 19.39 12.71 -21.59
N ASP A 78 18.94 11.74 -22.37
CA ASP A 78 19.01 11.68 -23.83
C ASP A 78 17.94 12.55 -24.52
N GLY A 79 17.06 13.20 -23.74
CA GLY A 79 15.95 14.00 -24.25
C GLY A 79 14.72 13.18 -24.65
N VAL A 80 14.79 11.84 -24.60
CA VAL A 80 13.67 10.98 -24.95
C VAL A 80 12.67 10.93 -23.79
N THR A 81 11.39 11.15 -24.11
CA THR A 81 10.30 11.05 -23.14
C THR A 81 9.56 9.74 -23.31
N ASN A 82 9.51 8.96 -22.23
CA ASN A 82 8.79 7.69 -22.17
C ASN A 82 7.58 7.81 -21.25
N GLY A 83 6.44 7.30 -21.71
CA GLY A 83 5.19 7.30 -20.97
C GLY A 83 4.64 5.88 -20.78
N SER A 84 3.94 5.66 -19.67
CA SER A 84 3.19 4.42 -19.44
C SER A 84 1.90 4.68 -18.66
N ILE A 85 0.84 3.97 -19.02
CA ILE A 85 -0.45 3.98 -18.33
C ILE A 85 -0.75 2.54 -17.90
N GLU A 86 -0.95 2.33 -16.61
CA GLU A 86 -1.31 1.04 -16.02
C GLU A 86 -2.70 1.15 -15.38
N GLY A 87 -3.62 0.27 -15.76
CA GLY A 87 -4.89 0.08 -15.08
C GLY A 87 -4.91 -1.27 -14.38
N LYS A 88 -5.13 -1.29 -13.07
CA LYS A 88 -5.24 -2.49 -12.24
C LYS A 88 -6.60 -2.57 -11.56
N HIS A 89 -7.38 -3.57 -11.89
CA HIS A 89 -8.69 -3.81 -11.30
C HIS A 89 -8.73 -5.15 -10.56
N VAL A 90 -9.18 -5.13 -9.31
CA VAL A 90 -9.38 -6.33 -8.51
C VAL A 90 -10.86 -6.62 -8.45
N LEU A 91 -11.27 -7.70 -9.12
CA LEU A 91 -12.61 -8.25 -9.00
C LEU A 91 -12.71 -8.91 -7.64
N LYS A 92 -13.45 -8.26 -6.74
CA LYS A 92 -13.76 -8.86 -5.45
C LYS A 92 -14.62 -10.10 -5.69
N PRO A 93 -14.36 -11.20 -4.95
CA PRO A 93 -15.23 -12.36 -5.00
C PRO A 93 -16.64 -11.91 -4.60
N GLN A 94 -17.62 -12.12 -5.48
CA GLN A 94 -19.02 -11.80 -5.18
C GLN A 94 -19.43 -12.67 -3.98
N GLY A 95 -19.64 -12.03 -2.83
CA GLY A 95 -20.15 -12.72 -1.64
C GLY A 95 -21.46 -13.43 -1.95
N THR A 96 -21.64 -14.64 -1.42
CA THR A 96 -22.89 -15.38 -1.52
C THR A 96 -24.05 -14.54 -1.02
N ARG A 97 -25.10 -14.34 -1.84
CA ARG A 97 -26.40 -13.86 -1.35
C ARG A 97 -26.84 -14.78 -0.21
N THR A 98 -26.85 -14.27 1.03
CA THR A 98 -27.55 -14.94 2.12
C THR A 98 -29.03 -15.02 1.73
N PRO A 99 -29.69 -16.19 1.80
CA PRO A 99 -31.12 -16.24 1.59
C PRO A 99 -31.81 -15.37 2.65
N PRO A 100 -32.94 -14.72 2.32
CA PRO A 100 -33.66 -13.84 3.24
C PRO A 100 -34.05 -14.58 4.53
N PRO A 101 -34.11 -13.88 5.67
CA PRO A 101 -34.43 -14.49 6.96
C PRO A 101 -35.89 -15.00 6.92
N GLY A 102 -36.07 -16.32 7.08
CA GLY A 102 -37.39 -16.96 7.09
C GLY A 102 -37.43 -18.41 6.55
N PHE A 103 -36.34 -18.94 5.97
CA PHE A 103 -36.31 -20.32 5.47
C PHE A 103 -35.93 -21.33 6.58
N ILE A 104 -36.80 -22.31 6.79
CA ILE A 104 -36.83 -23.26 7.90
C ILE A 104 -35.62 -24.22 7.93
N LYS A 105 -35.17 -24.48 9.16
CA LYS A 105 -34.25 -25.51 9.66
C LYS A 105 -34.61 -26.92 9.14
N LEU A 106 -33.87 -27.43 8.15
CA LEU A 106 -33.49 -28.85 8.11
C LEU A 106 -32.27 -29.00 7.18
N MET A 107 -31.07 -28.99 7.75
CA MET A 107 -29.84 -29.35 7.03
C MET A 107 -29.09 -30.36 7.90
N GLN A 108 -29.28 -31.65 7.63
CA GLN A 108 -28.34 -32.68 8.07
C GLN A 108 -27.19 -32.71 7.04
N THR A 109 -26.03 -32.24 7.46
CA THR A 109 -24.79 -32.30 6.66
C THR A 109 -24.22 -33.72 6.73
N PHE A 110 -24.24 -34.45 5.63
CA PHE A 110 -23.52 -35.71 5.54
C PHE A 110 -22.03 -35.44 5.29
N THR A 111 -21.22 -35.95 6.22
CA THR A 111 -19.75 -36.12 6.20
C THR A 111 -18.88 -34.89 6.54
N SER A 112 -18.24 -34.95 7.72
CA SER A 112 -17.03 -34.18 8.02
C SER A 112 -15.81 -35.10 7.85
N LEU A 113 -14.97 -34.84 6.84
CA LEU A 113 -13.64 -35.45 6.76
C LEU A 113 -12.66 -34.72 7.72
N PRO A 114 -11.63 -35.41 8.25
CA PRO A 114 -10.62 -34.81 9.12
C PRO A 114 -9.82 -33.69 8.41
N ALA A 115 -9.47 -32.61 9.12
CA ALA A 115 -8.67 -31.51 8.59
C ALA A 115 -7.27 -32.01 8.17
N PRO A 116 -6.73 -31.67 6.97
CA PRO A 116 -6.78 -30.37 6.29
C PRO A 116 -7.66 -30.28 5.01
N TYR A 117 -8.44 -31.30 4.67
CA TYR A 117 -9.18 -31.38 3.40
C TYR A 117 -10.67 -31.08 3.53
N ARG A 118 -11.06 -30.00 4.24
CA ARG A 118 -12.47 -29.59 4.26
C ARG A 118 -12.86 -29.08 2.87
N THR A 119 -13.48 -29.94 2.07
CA THR A 119 -14.06 -29.60 0.78
C THR A 119 -15.12 -28.51 0.97
N HIS A 120 -14.98 -27.40 0.25
CA HIS A 120 -15.87 -26.24 0.31
C HIS A 120 -17.09 -26.37 -0.61
N LEU A 121 -17.53 -27.61 -0.86
CA LEU A 121 -18.66 -27.96 -1.70
C LEU A 121 -19.88 -28.24 -0.82
N TYR A 122 -20.90 -27.40 -0.92
CA TYR A 122 -22.16 -27.57 -0.20
C TYR A 122 -23.24 -27.97 -1.20
N LEU A 123 -23.69 -29.22 -1.12
CA LEU A 123 -24.91 -29.66 -1.78
C LEU A 123 -26.09 -29.36 -0.85
N PHE A 124 -27.09 -28.66 -1.34
CA PHE A 124 -28.33 -28.45 -0.61
C PHE A 124 -29.53 -28.82 -1.49
N LEU A 125 -30.51 -29.48 -0.89
CA LEU A 125 -31.82 -29.73 -1.47
C LEU A 125 -32.83 -28.86 -0.72
N THR A 126 -33.54 -27.99 -1.44
CA THR A 126 -34.70 -27.27 -0.89
C THR A 126 -35.98 -27.82 -1.49
N ALA A 127 -36.89 -28.28 -0.62
CA ALA A 127 -38.27 -28.54 -0.98
C ALA A 127 -39.08 -27.27 -0.71
N MET A 128 -39.73 -26.71 -1.74
CA MET A 128 -40.67 -25.61 -1.53
C MET A 128 -42.07 -26.19 -1.27
N PRO A 129 -42.72 -25.87 -0.14
CA PRO A 129 -44.11 -26.25 0.07
C PRO A 129 -44.97 -25.53 -0.97
N SER A 130 -45.69 -26.31 -1.78
CA SER A 130 -46.69 -25.79 -2.69
C SER A 130 -47.89 -25.31 -1.89
N GLN A 131 -48.37 -24.09 -2.11
CA GLN A 131 -49.59 -23.58 -1.48
C GLN A 131 -50.87 -24.27 -1.97
N ASN A 132 -50.78 -25.08 -3.05
CA ASN A 132 -51.87 -25.91 -3.54
C ASN A 132 -51.59 -27.38 -3.22
N ALA A 133 -52.51 -28.03 -2.50
CA ALA A 133 -52.43 -29.41 -2.03
C ALA A 133 -52.42 -30.49 -3.15
N ARG A 134 -52.58 -30.08 -4.41
CA ARG A 134 -52.61 -30.97 -5.59
C ARG A 134 -51.45 -30.79 -6.58
N ALA A 135 -50.51 -29.87 -6.31
CA ALA A 135 -49.35 -29.66 -7.18
C ALA A 135 -48.09 -30.35 -6.61
N PRO A 136 -47.25 -30.98 -7.45
CA PRO A 136 -46.07 -31.69 -6.99
C PRO A 136 -45.08 -30.74 -6.31
N THR A 137 -44.54 -31.16 -5.16
CA THR A 137 -43.51 -30.47 -4.40
C THR A 137 -42.29 -30.23 -5.30
N LYS A 138 -41.94 -28.96 -5.53
CA LYS A 138 -40.76 -28.63 -6.34
C LYS A 138 -39.51 -28.73 -5.47
N HIS A 139 -38.62 -29.66 -5.84
CA HIS A 139 -37.31 -29.80 -5.25
C HIS A 139 -36.29 -29.04 -6.10
N ARG A 140 -35.47 -28.17 -5.47
CA ARG A 140 -34.28 -27.60 -6.10
C ARG A 140 -33.04 -28.19 -5.44
N ALA A 141 -32.22 -28.88 -6.23
CA ALA A 141 -30.86 -29.23 -5.85
C ALA A 141 -29.93 -28.10 -6.31
N GLY A 142 -29.10 -27.59 -5.40
CA GLY A 142 -28.09 -26.58 -5.69
C GLY A 142 -26.74 -26.99 -5.12
N LEU A 143 -25.69 -26.70 -5.86
CA LEU A 143 -24.31 -27.00 -5.50
C LEU A 143 -23.55 -25.67 -5.36
N ILE A 144 -23.08 -25.35 -4.16
CA ILE A 144 -22.32 -24.12 -3.88
C ILE A 144 -20.86 -24.49 -3.64
N CYS A 145 -19.97 -23.91 -4.45
CA CYS A 145 -18.54 -23.92 -4.19
C CYS A 145 -18.15 -22.58 -3.53
N LYS A 146 -17.66 -22.60 -2.29
CA LYS A 146 -17.09 -21.41 -1.65
C LYS A 146 -15.61 -21.31 -2.03
N HIS A 147 -15.29 -20.72 -3.17
CA HIS A 147 -13.93 -20.23 -3.41
C HIS A 147 -13.94 -18.71 -3.67
N PRO A 148 -13.31 -17.89 -2.80
CA PRO A 148 -13.11 -16.47 -3.08
C PRO A 148 -11.90 -16.33 -4.01
N THR A 149 -12.01 -16.73 -5.28
CA THR A 149 -10.93 -16.45 -6.25
C THR A 149 -10.89 -14.94 -6.50
N GLY A 150 -9.92 -14.26 -5.89
CA GLY A 150 -9.64 -12.87 -6.21
C GLY A 150 -9.02 -12.81 -7.60
N VAL A 151 -9.78 -12.34 -8.59
CA VAL A 151 -9.28 -12.13 -9.95
C VAL A 151 -8.78 -10.70 -10.07
N THR A 152 -7.52 -10.52 -10.47
CA THR A 152 -6.94 -9.21 -10.71
C THR A 152 -6.55 -9.08 -12.16
N VAL A 153 -7.12 -8.09 -12.86
CA VAL A 153 -6.76 -7.77 -14.23
C VAL A 153 -5.91 -6.51 -14.21
N THR A 154 -4.73 -6.58 -14.82
CA THR A 154 -3.82 -5.44 -14.99
C THR A 154 -3.57 -5.25 -16.47
N GLN A 155 -3.70 -4.03 -16.96
CA GLN A 155 -3.42 -3.66 -18.34
C GLN A 155 -2.45 -2.49 -18.35
N LEU A 156 -1.29 -2.69 -18.95
CA LEU A 156 -0.25 -1.69 -19.09
C LEU A 156 -0.09 -1.34 -20.56
N TRP A 157 -0.05 -0.05 -20.86
CA TRP A 157 0.25 0.45 -22.19
C TRP A 157 1.38 1.48 -22.13
N THR A 158 2.29 1.43 -23.10
CA THR A 158 3.47 2.31 -23.14
C THR A 158 3.53 3.10 -24.43
N THR A 159 4.29 4.19 -24.43
CA THR A 159 4.55 5.00 -25.64
C THR A 159 5.31 4.25 -26.73
N ALA A 160 5.97 3.13 -26.39
CA ALA A 160 6.59 2.22 -27.35
C ALA A 160 5.61 1.20 -27.96
N SER A 161 4.31 1.50 -27.88
CA SER A 161 3.18 0.67 -28.34
C SER A 161 3.06 -0.69 -27.67
N LEU A 162 3.85 -1.02 -26.64
CA LEU A 162 3.71 -2.28 -25.93
C LEU A 162 2.41 -2.28 -25.10
N LEU A 163 1.56 -3.26 -25.36
CA LEU A 163 0.38 -3.62 -24.58
C LEU A 163 0.69 -4.89 -23.77
N ASP A 164 0.62 -4.78 -22.45
CA ASP A 164 0.84 -5.89 -21.53
C ASP A 164 -0.44 -6.13 -20.71
N THR A 165 -1.06 -7.28 -20.92
CA THR A 165 -2.31 -7.68 -20.27
C THR A 165 -2.04 -8.84 -19.34
N LYS A 166 -2.23 -8.63 -18.03
CA LYS A 166 -2.00 -9.62 -16.99
C LYS A 166 -3.30 -9.95 -16.26
N ILE A 167 -3.59 -11.24 -16.14
CA ILE A 167 -4.70 -11.78 -15.35
C ILE A 167 -4.09 -12.61 -14.22
N GLU A 168 -4.30 -12.20 -12.99
CA GLU A 168 -3.85 -12.90 -11.79
C GLU A 168 -5.04 -13.56 -11.10
N LEU A 169 -4.90 -14.84 -10.80
CA LEU A 169 -5.86 -15.63 -10.06
C LEU A 169 -5.18 -16.02 -8.74
N ALA A 170 -5.68 -15.47 -7.64
CA ALA A 170 -5.21 -15.82 -6.31
C ALA A 170 -6.00 -16.99 -5.73
N ASP A 171 -5.30 -17.82 -4.98
CA ASP A 171 -5.81 -19.00 -4.29
C ASP A 171 -6.56 -19.93 -5.27
N VAL A 172 -5.93 -20.31 -6.38
CA VAL A 172 -6.57 -21.24 -7.33
C VAL A 172 -6.53 -22.65 -6.73
N ALA A 173 -7.70 -23.22 -6.47
CA ALA A 173 -7.93 -24.53 -5.82
C ALA A 173 -7.55 -24.61 -4.33
N ASN A 174 -6.44 -24.02 -3.89
CA ASN A 174 -5.98 -24.01 -2.49
C ASN A 174 -5.36 -22.65 -2.10
N THR A 175 -5.35 -22.34 -0.80
CA THR A 175 -4.69 -21.14 -0.26
C THR A 175 -3.20 -21.16 -0.54
N GLY A 176 -2.66 -20.06 -1.08
CA GLY A 176 -1.24 -19.90 -1.41
C GLY A 176 -0.86 -20.34 -2.82
N VAL A 177 -1.79 -20.89 -3.61
CA VAL A 177 -1.59 -21.14 -5.04
C VAL A 177 -2.01 -19.90 -5.83
N LYS A 178 -1.12 -19.38 -6.67
CA LYS A 178 -1.40 -18.23 -7.54
C LYS A 178 -1.06 -18.59 -8.98
N VAL A 179 -1.94 -18.20 -9.89
CA VAL A 179 -1.77 -18.39 -11.33
C VAL A 179 -1.87 -17.04 -12.01
N ASP A 180 -0.83 -16.65 -12.74
CA ASP A 180 -0.79 -15.43 -13.53
C ASP A 180 -0.67 -15.78 -15.01
N LEU A 181 -1.61 -15.30 -15.81
CA LEU A 181 -1.51 -15.31 -17.27
C LEU A 181 -1.14 -13.90 -17.73
N GLN A 182 -0.10 -13.78 -18.54
CA GLN A 182 0.36 -12.49 -19.07
C GLN A 182 0.52 -12.57 -20.59
N ASN A 183 -0.03 -11.59 -21.30
CA ASN A 183 0.07 -11.45 -22.74
C ASN A 183 0.73 -10.11 -23.07
N LEU A 184 1.89 -10.18 -23.69
CA LEU A 184 2.63 -9.03 -24.19
C LEU A 184 2.45 -8.97 -25.70
N TRP A 185 1.91 -7.86 -26.19
CA TRP A 185 1.71 -7.61 -27.60
C TRP A 185 2.24 -6.23 -27.97
N ASN A 186 2.98 -6.16 -29.08
CA ASN A 186 3.45 -4.89 -29.63
C ASN A 186 2.97 -4.76 -31.09
N PRO A 187 2.03 -3.85 -31.40
CA PRO A 187 1.55 -3.63 -32.77
C PRO A 187 2.67 -3.18 -33.72
N SER A 188 3.64 -2.41 -33.22
CA SER A 188 4.77 -1.93 -34.02
C SER A 188 5.82 -3.01 -34.29
N LYS A 189 5.76 -4.13 -33.56
CA LYS A 189 6.64 -5.30 -33.71
C LYS A 189 5.80 -6.57 -33.51
N PRO A 190 4.93 -6.94 -34.46
CA PRO A 190 3.94 -8.01 -34.25
C PRO A 190 4.57 -9.37 -33.90
N ASN A 191 5.78 -9.64 -34.39
CA ASN A 191 6.53 -10.86 -34.08
C ASN A 191 7.04 -10.89 -32.61
N SER A 192 7.17 -9.74 -31.93
CA SER A 192 7.66 -9.70 -30.54
C SER A 192 6.60 -10.04 -29.49
N ALA A 193 5.46 -10.61 -29.90
CA ALA A 193 4.43 -11.02 -28.96
C ALA A 193 4.91 -12.21 -28.11
N ALA A 194 4.58 -12.19 -26.83
CA ALA A 194 4.95 -13.24 -25.89
C ALA A 194 3.80 -13.53 -24.93
N GLN A 195 3.58 -14.80 -24.64
CA GLN A 195 2.65 -15.27 -23.63
C GLN A 195 3.45 -15.85 -22.46
N LYS A 196 3.09 -15.49 -21.24
CA LYS A 196 3.73 -15.98 -20.03
C LYS A 196 2.68 -16.57 -19.11
N LEU A 197 2.95 -17.76 -18.59
CA LEU A 197 2.19 -18.41 -17.54
C LEU A 197 3.08 -18.52 -16.32
N ASN A 198 2.71 -17.85 -15.23
CA ASN A 198 3.42 -17.94 -13.97
C ASN A 198 2.56 -18.66 -12.95
N LEU A 199 3.10 -19.73 -12.38
CA LEU A 199 2.50 -20.49 -11.30
C LEU A 199 3.32 -20.20 -10.04
N ALA A 200 2.66 -19.94 -8.92
CA ALA A 200 3.34 -19.79 -7.65
C ALA A 200 2.60 -20.60 -6.59
N PHE A 201 3.37 -21.30 -5.76
CA PHE A 201 2.87 -21.99 -4.59
C PHE A 201 3.65 -21.50 -3.38
N LYS A 202 2.91 -21.01 -2.39
CA LYS A 202 3.47 -20.47 -1.16
C LYS A 202 2.88 -21.17 0.06
N ASN A 203 3.77 -21.73 0.86
CA ASN A 203 3.53 -22.32 2.17
C ASN A 203 4.48 -21.63 3.19
N PRO A 204 4.25 -21.69 4.52
CA PRO A 204 5.15 -21.04 5.48
C PRO A 204 6.62 -21.46 5.39
N SER A 205 6.91 -22.70 5.00
CA SER A 205 8.27 -23.24 4.92
C SER A 205 8.85 -23.32 3.51
N ILE A 206 8.01 -23.22 2.47
CA ILE A 206 8.42 -23.40 1.07
C ILE A 206 7.70 -22.39 0.19
N HIS A 207 8.45 -21.77 -0.72
CA HIS A 207 7.93 -20.96 -1.79
C HIS A 207 8.52 -21.45 -3.10
N SER A 208 7.68 -21.89 -4.03
CA SER A 208 8.08 -22.34 -5.35
C SER A 208 7.33 -21.59 -6.43
N ARG A 209 7.99 -21.27 -7.53
CA ARG A 209 7.37 -20.67 -8.70
C ARG A 209 7.82 -21.37 -9.97
N ALA A 210 6.95 -21.37 -10.96
CA ALA A 210 7.27 -21.80 -12.31
C ALA A 210 6.84 -20.69 -13.27
N PHE A 211 7.72 -20.33 -14.20
CA PHE A 211 7.52 -19.34 -15.24
C PHE A 211 7.64 -20.06 -16.57
N ILE A 212 6.58 -20.07 -17.36
CA ILE A 212 6.55 -20.67 -18.69
C ILE A 212 6.37 -19.52 -19.68
N ASN A 213 7.37 -19.29 -20.52
CA ASN A 213 7.41 -18.20 -21.48
C ASN A 213 7.34 -18.78 -22.89
N TYR A 214 6.32 -18.38 -23.66
CA TYR A 214 6.15 -18.73 -25.06
C TYR A 214 6.27 -17.48 -25.94
N GLY A 215 7.28 -17.45 -26.82
CA GLY A 215 7.49 -16.37 -27.79
C GLY A 215 6.91 -16.72 -29.16
N LEU A 216 6.06 -15.84 -29.71
CA LEU A 216 5.36 -16.10 -30.98
C LEU A 216 6.27 -16.05 -32.22
N ALA A 217 7.28 -15.16 -32.26
CA ALA A 217 8.15 -15.01 -33.44
C ALA A 217 8.82 -16.31 -33.88
N ASN A 218 9.35 -17.04 -32.91
CA ASN A 218 10.28 -18.14 -33.15
C ASN A 218 9.72 -19.47 -32.60
N GLY A 219 8.55 -19.45 -31.96
CA GLY A 219 7.99 -20.60 -31.25
C GLY A 219 8.82 -21.05 -30.04
N ASN A 220 9.65 -20.16 -29.48
CA ASN A 220 10.52 -20.49 -28.35
C ASN A 220 9.67 -20.72 -27.11
N LEU A 221 9.87 -21.87 -26.49
CA LEU A 221 9.31 -22.20 -25.19
C LEU A 221 10.45 -22.32 -24.19
N ASP A 222 10.43 -21.45 -23.18
CA ASP A 222 11.37 -21.43 -22.06
C ASP A 222 10.60 -21.66 -20.76
N ALA A 223 11.12 -22.52 -19.90
CA ALA A 223 10.55 -22.83 -18.60
C ALA A 223 11.57 -22.59 -17.50
N VAL A 224 11.27 -21.69 -16.57
CA VAL A 224 12.09 -21.40 -15.40
C VAL A 224 11.34 -21.80 -14.14
N VAL A 225 11.95 -22.63 -13.32
CA VAL A 225 11.41 -23.05 -12.02
C VAL A 225 12.33 -22.52 -10.93
N ASP A 226 11.73 -21.97 -9.88
CA ASP A 226 12.43 -21.62 -8.66
C ASP A 226 11.78 -22.28 -7.44
N VAL A 227 12.63 -22.61 -6.47
CA VAL A 227 12.20 -23.18 -5.19
C VAL A 227 13.06 -22.56 -4.11
N THR A 228 12.43 -22.15 -3.01
CA THR A 228 13.09 -21.70 -1.80
C THR A 228 12.44 -22.37 -0.61
N ALA A 229 13.25 -23.00 0.23
CA ALA A 229 12.84 -23.56 1.50
C ALA A 229 13.51 -22.77 2.62
N GLY A 230 12.84 -22.69 3.76
CA GLY A 230 13.39 -22.02 4.93
C GLY A 230 13.00 -22.65 6.24
N HIS A 231 13.92 -22.58 7.19
CA HIS A 231 13.77 -23.07 8.55
C HIS A 231 14.53 -22.14 9.51
N GLU A 232 13.87 -21.66 10.56
CA GLU A 232 14.50 -20.82 11.61
C GLU A 232 15.30 -19.62 11.07
N GLY A 233 14.80 -18.98 10.02
CA GLY A 233 15.44 -17.83 9.38
C GLY A 233 16.51 -18.20 8.35
N PHE A 234 17.03 -19.43 8.34
CA PHE A 234 17.85 -19.93 7.24
C PHE A 234 16.99 -20.17 6.01
N LEU A 235 17.52 -19.78 4.85
CA LEU A 235 16.89 -19.88 3.55
C LEU A 235 17.85 -20.56 2.60
N VAL A 236 17.37 -21.55 1.87
CA VAL A 236 18.08 -22.18 0.76
C VAL A 236 17.16 -22.23 -0.43
N GLY A 237 17.67 -21.86 -1.60
CA GLY A 237 16.89 -21.91 -2.81
C GLY A 237 17.73 -22.07 -4.04
N GLY A 238 17.06 -22.44 -5.11
CA GLY A 238 17.65 -22.56 -6.43
C GLY A 238 16.65 -22.21 -7.50
N GLU A 239 17.19 -21.91 -8.66
CA GLU A 239 16.43 -21.67 -9.89
C GLU A 239 17.08 -22.48 -11.01
N ALA A 240 16.27 -23.06 -11.87
CA ALA A 240 16.69 -23.75 -13.07
C ALA A 240 15.78 -23.33 -14.24
N GLY A 241 16.37 -23.04 -15.39
CA GLY A 241 15.71 -22.64 -16.62
C GLY A 241 16.09 -23.57 -17.76
N TYR A 242 15.10 -24.01 -18.52
CA TYR A 242 15.24 -24.94 -19.62
C TYR A 242 14.61 -24.36 -20.89
N ASP A 243 15.42 -24.25 -21.94
CA ASP A 243 14.96 -23.85 -23.27
C ASP A 243 14.64 -25.10 -24.08
N VAL A 244 13.36 -25.25 -24.44
CA VAL A 244 12.86 -26.44 -25.12
C VAL A 244 13.43 -26.57 -26.53
N GLN A 245 13.72 -25.47 -27.22
CA GLN A 245 14.25 -25.53 -28.57
C GLN A 245 15.71 -25.95 -28.61
N LYS A 246 16.49 -25.48 -27.64
CA LYS A 246 17.89 -25.88 -27.49
C LYS A 246 18.06 -27.24 -26.83
N ALA A 247 16.97 -27.80 -26.30
CA ALA A 247 16.98 -28.99 -25.47
C ALA A 247 18.05 -28.93 -24.36
N ALA A 248 18.22 -27.75 -23.75
CA ALA A 248 19.32 -27.47 -22.84
C ALA A 248 18.90 -26.62 -21.65
N VAL A 249 19.55 -26.86 -20.50
CA VAL A 249 19.46 -25.99 -19.33
C VAL A 249 20.23 -24.70 -19.63
N THR A 250 19.53 -23.58 -19.75
CA THR A 250 20.11 -22.29 -20.12
C THR A 250 20.42 -21.41 -18.93
N ARG A 251 19.73 -21.63 -17.80
CA ARG A 251 19.83 -20.82 -16.61
C ARG A 251 19.88 -21.71 -15.36
N TYR A 252 20.84 -21.49 -14.48
CA TYR A 252 20.76 -22.02 -13.12
C TYR A 252 21.37 -21.05 -12.13
N SER A 253 20.83 -21.04 -10.92
CA SER A 253 21.23 -20.14 -9.85
C SER A 253 20.99 -20.82 -8.51
N LEU A 254 21.85 -20.54 -7.54
CA LEU A 254 21.78 -21.08 -6.19
C LEU A 254 21.89 -19.94 -5.19
N GLY A 255 21.18 -20.05 -4.08
CA GLY A 255 21.11 -18.99 -3.10
C GLY A 255 20.98 -19.53 -1.69
N LEU A 256 21.74 -18.93 -0.79
CA LEU A 256 21.65 -19.13 0.65
C LEU A 256 21.33 -17.78 1.29
N GLY A 257 20.52 -17.80 2.34
CA GLY A 257 20.14 -16.59 3.05
C GLY A 257 19.91 -16.86 4.53
N TYR A 258 20.02 -15.79 5.31
CA TYR A 258 19.60 -15.76 6.69
C TYR A 258 18.79 -14.49 6.92
N GLN A 259 17.57 -14.64 7.42
CA GLN A 259 16.61 -13.55 7.56
C GLN A 259 16.10 -13.45 9.00
N THR A 260 16.20 -12.25 9.55
CA THR A 260 15.58 -11.86 10.81
C THR A 260 14.77 -10.57 10.61
N PRO A 261 13.94 -10.14 11.57
CA PRO A 261 13.25 -8.85 11.48
C PRO A 261 14.19 -7.63 11.47
N ALA A 262 15.42 -7.77 11.98
CA ALA A 262 16.39 -6.69 12.12
C ALA A 262 17.42 -6.64 10.98
N PHE A 263 17.84 -7.80 10.46
CA PHE A 263 18.82 -7.88 9.38
C PHE A 263 18.57 -9.07 8.45
N THR A 264 19.12 -9.00 7.25
CA THR A 264 19.04 -10.05 6.24
C THR A 264 20.39 -10.17 5.55
N ALA A 265 20.95 -11.36 5.52
CA ALA A 265 22.17 -11.69 4.79
C ALA A 265 21.82 -12.71 3.70
N SER A 266 22.42 -12.60 2.53
CA SER A 266 22.22 -13.56 1.45
C SER A 266 23.45 -13.66 0.57
N ILE A 267 23.73 -14.85 0.07
CA ILE A 267 24.73 -15.12 -0.96
C ILE A 267 23.99 -15.82 -2.09
N VAL A 268 24.04 -15.25 -3.29
CA VAL A 268 23.34 -15.78 -4.46
C VAL A 268 24.30 -15.86 -5.63
N GLY A 269 24.50 -17.06 -6.14
CA GLY A 269 25.15 -17.33 -7.42
C GLY A 269 24.14 -17.16 -8.55
N THR A 270 24.44 -16.26 -9.49
CA THR A 270 23.61 -15.94 -10.65
C THR A 270 24.39 -16.16 -11.94
N GLN A 271 23.72 -16.06 -13.10
CA GLN A 271 24.35 -16.23 -14.42
C GLN A 271 25.06 -17.58 -14.56
N ASN A 272 24.38 -18.70 -14.28
CA ASN A 272 24.99 -20.04 -14.33
C ASN A 272 26.16 -20.16 -13.35
N LEU A 273 26.00 -19.56 -12.17
CA LEU A 273 27.00 -19.47 -11.09
C LEU A 273 28.30 -18.75 -11.48
N SER A 274 28.34 -18.05 -12.62
CA SER A 274 29.51 -17.25 -12.99
C SER A 274 29.67 -16.01 -12.11
N VAL A 275 28.57 -15.45 -11.58
CA VAL A 275 28.61 -14.27 -10.70
C VAL A 275 28.02 -14.60 -9.34
N ILE A 276 28.84 -14.54 -8.30
CA ILE A 276 28.41 -14.71 -6.91
C ILE A 276 28.23 -13.33 -6.28
N ALA A 277 27.06 -13.06 -5.72
CA ALA A 277 26.77 -11.82 -5.02
C ALA A 277 26.43 -12.08 -3.54
N ALA A 278 27.19 -11.46 -2.65
CA ALA A 278 26.84 -11.34 -1.23
C ALA A 278 26.07 -10.04 -1.02
N SER A 279 24.99 -10.07 -0.23
CA SER A 279 24.21 -8.89 0.13
C SER A 279 23.85 -8.93 1.60
N TYR A 280 23.96 -7.78 2.25
CA TYR A 280 23.63 -7.61 3.66
C TYR A 280 22.73 -6.39 3.83
N TYR A 281 21.68 -6.51 4.62
CA TYR A 281 20.76 -5.43 4.97
C TYR A 281 20.57 -5.43 6.48
N GLN A 282 20.62 -4.26 7.09
CA GLN A 282 20.41 -4.11 8.53
C GLN A 282 19.62 -2.84 8.82
N LYS A 283 18.56 -3.01 9.61
CA LYS A 283 17.84 -1.90 10.24
C LYS A 283 18.49 -1.60 11.58
N VAL A 284 19.38 -0.60 11.58
CA VAL A 284 20.19 -0.23 12.76
C VAL A 284 19.29 0.35 13.85
N ASN A 285 18.35 1.22 13.49
CA ASN A 285 17.33 1.73 14.39
C ASN A 285 16.05 2.11 13.61
N SER A 286 15.09 2.81 14.22
CA SER A 286 13.86 3.22 13.52
C SER A 286 14.09 4.20 12.37
N ALA A 287 15.16 4.99 12.45
CA ALA A 287 15.50 6.04 11.50
C ALA A 287 16.53 5.61 10.44
N VAL A 288 17.44 4.69 10.77
CA VAL A 288 18.62 4.35 9.97
C VAL A 288 18.56 2.91 9.49
N GLU A 289 18.72 2.74 8.19
CA GLU A 289 18.79 1.45 7.50
C GLU A 289 20.04 1.44 6.61
N VAL A 290 20.84 0.38 6.67
CA VAL A 290 22.10 0.23 5.92
C VAL A 290 22.03 -1.06 5.11
N GLY A 291 22.67 -1.05 3.94
CA GLY A 291 22.78 -2.26 3.14
C GLY A 291 23.94 -2.21 2.17
N THR A 292 24.52 -3.37 1.94
CA THR A 292 25.67 -3.57 1.07
C THR A 292 25.41 -4.71 0.11
N LYS A 293 26.09 -4.65 -1.02
CA LYS A 293 26.13 -5.72 -2.01
C LYS A 293 27.52 -5.78 -2.62
N ALA A 294 28.15 -6.94 -2.55
CA ALA A 294 29.41 -7.23 -3.20
C ALA A 294 29.19 -8.37 -4.20
N ALA A 295 29.66 -8.21 -5.42
CA ALA A 295 29.60 -9.23 -6.46
C ALA A 295 31.00 -9.59 -6.94
N TYR A 296 31.20 -10.87 -7.26
CA TYR A 296 32.45 -11.40 -7.79
C TYR A 296 32.16 -12.27 -9.01
N ASP A 297 32.86 -12.00 -10.11
CA ASP A 297 32.81 -12.79 -11.33
C ASP A 297 33.85 -13.91 -11.21
N VAL A 298 33.36 -15.13 -10.98
CA VAL A 298 34.15 -16.34 -10.80
C VAL A 298 34.83 -16.76 -12.09
N GLN A 299 34.15 -16.60 -13.23
CA GLN A 299 34.72 -16.96 -14.53
C GLN A 299 35.79 -15.95 -14.95
N GLY A 300 35.53 -14.66 -14.73
CA GLY A 300 36.46 -13.57 -15.02
C GLY A 300 37.56 -13.37 -13.98
N GLY A 301 37.49 -14.04 -12.82
CA GLY A 301 38.45 -13.92 -11.71
C GLY A 301 38.57 -12.51 -11.14
N LYS A 302 37.50 -11.70 -11.19
CA LYS A 302 37.54 -10.27 -10.86
C LYS A 302 36.33 -9.79 -10.08
N PRO A 303 36.45 -8.71 -9.28
CA PRO A 303 35.31 -8.07 -8.65
C PRO A 303 34.27 -7.60 -9.69
N ALA A 304 33.00 -7.85 -9.43
CA ALA A 304 31.87 -7.52 -10.31
C ALA A 304 31.00 -6.36 -9.77
N GLY A 305 31.46 -5.66 -8.73
CA GLY A 305 30.82 -4.48 -8.17
C GLY A 305 30.71 -4.53 -6.64
N LEU A 306 30.88 -3.39 -5.98
CA LEU A 306 30.63 -3.20 -4.56
C LEU A 306 29.79 -1.94 -4.34
N GLU A 307 28.58 -2.13 -3.83
CA GLU A 307 27.61 -1.07 -3.56
C GLU A 307 27.31 -0.99 -2.07
N LEU A 308 27.45 0.20 -1.49
CA LEU A 308 27.04 0.51 -0.12
C LEU A 308 25.96 1.59 -0.16
N ALA A 309 24.86 1.38 0.54
CA ALA A 309 23.79 2.35 0.67
C ALA A 309 23.33 2.51 2.12
N SER A 310 22.92 3.73 2.44
CA SER A 310 22.31 4.08 3.72
C SER A 310 21.08 4.94 3.49
N LYS A 311 20.04 4.72 4.30
CA LYS A 311 18.82 5.52 4.33
C LYS A 311 18.64 6.07 5.74
N TYR A 312 18.44 7.38 5.81
CA TYR A 312 18.18 8.12 7.02
C TYR A 312 16.80 8.77 6.94
N LYS A 313 15.89 8.38 7.83
CA LYS A 313 14.60 9.05 7.99
C LYS A 313 14.84 10.30 8.82
N LEU A 314 14.73 11.46 8.16
CA LEU A 314 14.86 12.77 8.80
C LEU A 314 13.62 13.04 9.66
N ASP A 315 12.45 12.79 9.05
CA ASP A 315 11.12 12.99 9.63
C ASP A 315 10.18 11.87 9.18
N PRO A 316 8.98 11.72 9.79
CA PRO A 316 7.98 10.75 9.32
C PRO A 316 7.54 10.94 7.86
N LEU A 317 7.78 12.12 7.28
CA LEU A 317 7.40 12.52 5.93
C LEU A 317 8.58 12.61 4.95
N SER A 318 9.82 12.57 5.45
CA SER A 318 11.02 12.87 4.67
C SER A 318 12.16 11.92 4.98
N PHE A 319 12.91 11.51 3.96
CA PHE A 319 14.11 10.70 4.14
C PHE A 319 15.20 11.11 3.14
N ALA A 320 16.45 10.95 3.57
CA ALA A 320 17.63 11.04 2.73
C ALA A 320 18.23 9.65 2.50
N LYS A 321 18.83 9.44 1.33
CA LYS A 321 19.57 8.24 0.99
C LYS A 321 20.90 8.61 0.37
N VAL A 322 21.91 7.80 0.67
CA VAL A 322 23.23 7.87 0.08
C VAL A 322 23.59 6.49 -0.45
N LYS A 323 24.22 6.45 -1.61
CA LYS A 323 24.82 5.25 -2.20
C LYS A 323 26.21 5.58 -2.70
N ILE A 324 27.15 4.67 -2.49
CA ILE A 324 28.50 4.72 -3.04
C ILE A 324 28.76 3.40 -3.75
N ASN A 325 29.40 3.45 -4.90
CA ASN A 325 29.82 2.29 -5.67
C ASN A 325 31.33 2.28 -5.85
N ASP A 326 31.93 1.10 -6.05
CA ASP A 326 33.37 0.93 -6.31
C ASP A 326 33.88 1.59 -7.59
N ARG A 327 32.97 1.87 -8.53
CA ARG A 327 33.26 2.63 -9.76
C ARG A 327 33.46 4.13 -9.53
N GLY A 328 33.45 4.61 -8.29
CA GLY A 328 33.57 6.03 -7.98
C GLY A 328 32.28 6.81 -8.26
N ILE A 329 31.11 6.18 -8.14
CA ILE A 329 29.83 6.90 -8.27
C ILE A 329 29.20 7.06 -6.89
N ALA A 330 29.01 8.31 -6.49
CA ALA A 330 28.29 8.67 -5.27
C ALA A 330 26.92 9.25 -5.63
N ALA A 331 25.85 8.65 -5.12
CA ALA A 331 24.49 9.09 -5.36
C ALA A 331 23.82 9.55 -4.06
N LEU A 332 23.18 10.70 -4.12
CA LEU A 332 22.34 11.25 -3.06
C LEU A 332 20.89 11.26 -3.53
N ALA A 333 19.96 10.98 -2.63
CA ALA A 333 18.55 11.17 -2.87
C ALA A 333 17.86 11.75 -1.65
N TYR A 334 16.93 12.66 -1.88
CA TYR A 334 16.08 13.25 -0.87
C TYR A 334 14.63 13.09 -1.31
N SER A 335 13.79 12.58 -0.42
CA SER A 335 12.36 12.42 -0.65
C SER A 335 11.59 13.11 0.45
N THR A 336 10.60 13.92 0.10
CA THR A 336 9.75 14.61 1.06
C THR A 336 8.30 14.65 0.60
N LYS A 337 7.38 14.39 1.53
CA LYS A 337 5.96 14.52 1.29
C LYS A 337 5.54 15.97 1.47
N LEU A 338 5.34 16.70 0.37
CA LEU A 338 4.99 18.13 0.35
C LEU A 338 3.60 18.39 0.94
N ASN A 339 2.64 17.49 0.65
CA ASN A 339 1.29 17.55 1.19
C ASN A 339 0.69 16.12 1.23
N ALA A 340 -0.56 15.96 1.66
CA ALA A 340 -1.16 14.63 1.83
C ALA A 340 -1.14 13.75 0.57
N GLY A 341 -1.04 14.34 -0.62
CA GLY A 341 -1.11 13.64 -1.90
C GLY A 341 0.00 13.97 -2.88
N THR A 342 1.11 14.57 -2.44
CA THR A 342 2.22 14.94 -3.32
C THR A 342 3.54 14.66 -2.62
N THR A 343 4.41 13.92 -3.31
CA THR A 343 5.78 13.60 -2.87
C THR A 343 6.76 14.16 -3.89
N LEU A 344 7.74 14.91 -3.40
CA LEU A 344 8.88 15.40 -4.17
C LEU A 344 10.10 14.53 -3.88
N GLY A 345 10.72 14.02 -4.92
CA GLY A 345 12.01 13.35 -4.91
C GLY A 345 13.05 14.17 -5.65
N LEU A 346 14.23 14.35 -5.05
CA LEU A 346 15.40 14.95 -5.66
C LEU A 346 16.52 13.92 -5.66
N GLY A 347 17.27 13.82 -6.75
CA GLY A 347 18.37 12.88 -6.87
C GLY A 347 19.58 13.54 -7.52
N LEU A 348 20.76 13.23 -6.98
CA LEU A 348 22.05 13.63 -7.50
C LEU A 348 22.92 12.38 -7.65
N SER A 349 23.68 12.28 -8.73
CA SER A 349 24.72 11.28 -8.93
C SER A 349 25.98 11.99 -9.39
N LEU A 350 27.04 11.83 -8.61
CA LEU A 350 28.36 12.40 -8.84
C LEU A 350 29.32 11.29 -9.24
N ASP A 351 30.14 11.56 -10.23
CA ASP A 351 31.31 10.75 -10.56
C ASP A 351 32.48 11.35 -9.78
N THR A 352 32.89 10.67 -8.71
CA THR A 352 33.96 11.14 -7.82
C THR A 352 35.34 10.97 -8.42
N ALA A 353 35.50 10.12 -9.44
CA ALA A 353 36.77 9.97 -10.15
C ALA A 353 36.97 11.09 -11.18
N LYS A 354 35.87 11.61 -11.74
CA LYS A 354 35.86 12.64 -12.79
C LYS A 354 35.00 13.84 -12.39
N LEU A 355 35.34 14.47 -11.27
CA LEU A 355 34.57 15.59 -10.70
C LEU A 355 34.61 16.88 -11.54
N ASN A 356 35.62 16.98 -12.41
CA ASN A 356 35.81 18.10 -13.34
C ASN A 356 35.11 17.90 -14.70
N GLU A 357 34.56 16.72 -14.97
CA GLU A 357 33.85 16.41 -16.22
C GLU A 357 32.33 16.56 -16.06
N ALA A 358 31.62 16.76 -17.16
CA ALA A 358 30.16 16.89 -17.18
C ALA A 358 29.40 15.56 -17.00
N GLY A 359 29.89 14.65 -16.14
CA GLY A 359 29.31 13.32 -15.89
C GLY A 359 28.22 13.27 -14.82
N HIS A 360 27.97 14.39 -14.14
CA HIS A 360 27.04 14.45 -13.01
C HIS A 360 25.59 14.50 -13.45
N LYS A 361 24.73 13.72 -12.79
CA LYS A 361 23.31 13.62 -13.11
C LYS A 361 22.46 14.19 -11.99
N ILE A 362 21.54 15.06 -12.35
CA ILE A 362 20.54 15.63 -11.45
C ILE A 362 19.17 15.24 -11.97
N GLY A 363 18.31 14.75 -11.08
CA GLY A 363 16.98 14.32 -11.46
C GLY A 363 15.94 14.65 -10.39
N THR A 364 14.71 14.78 -10.85
CA THR A 364 13.56 15.13 -10.01
C THR A 364 12.41 14.14 -10.21
N SER A 365 11.60 13.97 -9.18
CA SER A 365 10.45 13.10 -9.18
C SER A 365 9.28 13.77 -8.49
N LEU A 366 8.13 13.79 -9.16
CA LEU A 366 6.87 14.24 -8.58
C LEU A 366 5.89 13.08 -8.62
N THR A 367 5.50 12.61 -7.44
CA THR A 367 4.45 11.59 -7.30
C THR A 367 3.18 12.23 -6.75
N PHE A 368 2.09 12.11 -7.49
CA PHE A 368 0.76 12.56 -7.08
C PHE A 368 -0.09 11.35 -6.72
N GLU A 369 -0.66 11.34 -5.52
CA GLU A 369 -1.57 10.32 -5.04
C GLU A 369 -2.77 11.01 -4.40
N ALA A 370 -3.99 10.74 -4.87
CA ALA A 370 -5.18 11.38 -4.33
C ALA A 370 -6.27 10.35 -4.03
N THR A 371 -6.48 10.05 -2.75
CA THR A 371 -7.64 9.26 -2.32
C THR A 371 -8.85 10.14 -2.02
N THR A 372 -10.06 9.60 -2.16
CA THR A 372 -11.31 10.33 -1.87
C THR A 372 -11.39 10.77 -0.40
N SER A 373 -10.88 9.97 0.52
CA SER A 373 -10.75 10.30 1.94
C SER A 373 -9.82 11.49 2.18
N GLU A 374 -8.70 11.57 1.44
CA GLU A 374 -7.76 12.69 1.56
C GLU A 374 -8.34 13.97 0.97
N ILE A 375 -9.02 13.89 -0.17
CA ILE A 375 -9.72 15.04 -0.77
C ILE A 375 -10.74 15.61 0.23
N LYS A 376 -11.55 14.75 0.86
CA LYS A 376 -12.50 15.15 1.90
C LYS A 376 -11.80 15.78 3.11
N LYS A 377 -10.72 15.17 3.61
CA LYS A 377 -9.95 15.69 4.75
C LYS A 377 -9.33 17.06 4.44
N GLN A 378 -8.76 17.24 3.24
CA GLN A 378 -8.17 18.51 2.82
C GLN A 378 -9.23 19.58 2.61
N PHE A 379 -10.40 19.24 2.06
CA PHE A 379 -11.55 20.16 1.99
C PHE A 379 -11.89 20.71 3.37
N TYR A 380 -12.12 19.87 4.38
CA TYR A 380 -12.43 20.36 5.74
C TYR A 380 -11.32 21.25 6.31
N LYS A 381 -10.05 20.88 6.10
CA LYS A 381 -8.91 21.68 6.58
C LYS A 381 -8.88 23.07 5.93
N LEU A 382 -8.99 23.11 4.60
CA LEU A 382 -8.94 24.35 3.83
C LEU A 382 -10.20 25.22 4.02
N SER A 383 -11.38 24.59 4.09
CA SER A 383 -12.64 25.28 4.40
C SER A 383 -12.62 25.93 5.76
N LYS A 384 -12.02 25.29 6.78
CA LYS A 384 -11.86 25.91 8.11
C LYS A 384 -10.87 27.08 8.07
N SER A 385 -9.75 26.95 7.35
CA SER A 385 -8.72 28.01 7.28
C SER A 385 -9.12 29.22 6.42
N TYR A 386 -10.05 29.05 5.50
CA TYR A 386 -10.56 30.12 4.63
C TYR A 386 -12.03 30.46 4.91
N HIS A 387 -12.59 30.00 6.04
CA HIS A 387 -13.97 30.32 6.38
C HIS A 387 -14.12 31.84 6.56
N PRO A 388 -15.07 32.49 5.85
CA PRO A 388 -15.23 33.95 5.92
C PRO A 388 -15.52 34.43 7.34
N ASP A 389 -16.26 33.65 8.13
CA ASP A 389 -16.62 34.03 9.50
C ASP A 389 -15.48 33.85 10.52
N LEU A 390 -14.53 32.93 10.27
CA LEU A 390 -13.40 32.70 11.19
C LEU A 390 -12.21 33.62 10.88
N HIS A 391 -12.11 34.09 9.63
CA HIS A 391 -11.00 34.92 9.17
C HIS A 391 -11.48 36.10 8.30
N PRO A 392 -12.28 37.03 8.87
CA PRO A 392 -12.86 38.16 8.14
C PRO A 392 -11.81 39.14 7.61
N GLU A 393 -10.63 39.20 8.23
CA GLU A 393 -9.55 40.13 7.86
C GLU A 393 -8.77 39.74 6.60
N LYS A 394 -8.94 38.52 6.08
CA LYS A 394 -8.22 38.05 4.89
C LYS A 394 -9.01 38.40 3.61
N PRO A 395 -8.55 39.36 2.78
CA PRO A 395 -9.33 39.86 1.63
C PRO A 395 -9.64 38.79 0.56
N ASN A 396 -8.85 37.71 0.51
CA ASN A 396 -9.01 36.61 -0.46
C ASN A 396 -9.69 35.36 0.12
N ALA A 397 -10.12 35.37 1.39
CA ALA A 397 -10.67 34.17 2.04
C ALA A 397 -11.99 33.71 1.40
N LYS A 398 -12.92 34.64 1.12
CA LYS A 398 -14.20 34.34 0.48
C LYS A 398 -14.03 33.72 -0.91
N THR A 399 -13.16 34.31 -1.73
CA THR A 399 -12.89 33.85 -3.10
C THR A 399 -12.26 32.45 -3.09
N ARG A 400 -11.29 32.22 -2.21
CA ARG A 400 -10.68 30.89 -2.05
C ARG A 400 -11.64 29.87 -1.50
N PHE A 401 -12.49 30.22 -0.53
CA PHE A 401 -13.49 29.32 0.03
C PHE A 401 -14.50 28.85 -1.02
N LEU A 402 -14.96 29.75 -1.89
CA LEU A 402 -15.83 29.43 -3.01
C LEU A 402 -15.13 28.46 -3.99
N ALA A 403 -13.89 28.77 -4.39
CA ALA A 403 -13.12 27.90 -5.29
C ALA A 403 -12.85 26.51 -4.68
N ILE A 404 -12.53 26.43 -3.39
CA ILE A 404 -12.34 25.18 -2.65
C ILE A 404 -13.64 24.36 -2.62
N SER A 405 -14.77 25.02 -2.38
CA SER A 405 -16.09 24.37 -2.35
C SER A 405 -16.51 23.85 -3.71
N GLU A 406 -16.31 24.64 -4.77
CA GLU A 406 -16.56 24.22 -6.14
C GLU A 406 -15.69 23.01 -6.52
N ALA A 407 -14.38 23.09 -6.27
CA ALA A 407 -13.45 21.99 -6.53
C ALA A 407 -13.87 20.72 -5.77
N TYR A 408 -14.26 20.83 -4.51
CA TYR A 408 -14.75 19.68 -3.75
C TYR A 408 -16.06 19.13 -4.31
N THR A 409 -17.01 19.97 -4.74
CA THR A 409 -18.27 19.46 -5.33
C THR A 409 -18.06 18.68 -6.62
N VAL A 410 -17.05 19.04 -7.42
CA VAL A 410 -16.67 18.32 -8.63
C VAL A 410 -15.90 17.05 -8.29
N LEU A 411 -14.87 17.14 -7.44
CA LEU A 411 -13.97 16.02 -7.10
C LEU A 411 -14.61 14.96 -6.19
N SER A 412 -15.58 15.34 -5.35
CA SER A 412 -16.24 14.42 -4.43
C SER A 412 -17.27 13.51 -5.11
N SER A 413 -17.82 13.94 -6.24
CA SER A 413 -18.83 13.15 -6.97
C SER A 413 -18.18 12.37 -8.12
N PRO A 414 -18.40 11.05 -8.19
CA PRO A 414 -17.86 10.23 -9.27
C PRO A 414 -18.46 10.58 -10.65
N THR A 415 -19.65 11.20 -10.68
CA THR A 415 -20.33 11.57 -11.93
C THR A 415 -19.94 12.97 -12.42
N LYS A 416 -19.67 13.91 -11.50
CA LYS A 416 -19.39 15.30 -11.86
C LYS A 416 -17.98 15.49 -12.40
N ARG A 417 -17.00 14.76 -11.86
CA ARG A 417 -15.62 14.79 -12.32
C ARG A 417 -15.47 14.50 -13.83
N PRO A 418 -15.94 13.36 -14.37
CA PRO A 418 -15.81 13.09 -15.81
C PRO A 418 -16.60 14.08 -16.67
N GLN A 419 -17.72 14.61 -16.18
CA GLN A 419 -18.46 15.66 -16.89
C GLN A 419 -17.66 16.97 -16.98
N TYR A 420 -17.02 17.37 -15.86
CA TYR A 420 -16.12 18.52 -15.82
C TYR A 420 -14.93 18.33 -16.75
N ASP A 421 -14.23 17.20 -16.65
CA ASP A 421 -13.05 16.89 -17.47
C ASP A 421 -13.39 16.90 -18.98
N ARG A 422 -14.52 16.31 -19.37
CA ARG A 422 -15.00 16.31 -20.77
C ARG A 422 -15.32 17.72 -21.28
N ASN A 423 -15.96 18.53 -20.45
CA ASN A 423 -16.32 19.90 -20.83
C ASN A 423 -15.09 20.81 -20.88
N PHE A 424 -14.13 20.61 -19.98
CA PHE A 424 -12.86 21.34 -19.95
C PHE A 424 -12.04 21.08 -21.22
N LEU A 425 -11.85 19.80 -21.59
CA LEU A 425 -11.12 19.42 -22.80
C LEU A 425 -11.81 19.92 -24.09
N ARG A 426 -13.15 19.98 -24.12
CA ARG A 426 -13.92 20.52 -25.25
C ARG A 426 -13.81 22.05 -25.37
N ALA A 427 -13.61 22.74 -24.25
CA ALA A 427 -13.43 24.19 -24.24
C ALA A 427 -12.01 24.62 -24.68
N THR A 428 -11.01 23.73 -24.56
CA THR A 428 -9.59 24.01 -24.87
C THR A 428 -9.07 23.32 -26.14
N GLY A 429 -9.89 22.59 -26.88
CA GLY A 429 -9.51 22.00 -28.18
C GLY A 429 -9.62 23.01 -29.33
N PRO A 430 -8.84 22.90 -30.43
CA PRO A 430 -9.02 23.73 -31.61
C PRO A 430 -10.43 23.49 -32.16
N GLN A 431 -11.27 24.53 -32.20
CA GLN A 431 -12.54 24.46 -32.90
C GLN A 431 -12.24 24.37 -34.40
N THR A 432 -12.29 23.17 -34.96
CA THR A 432 -12.49 23.00 -36.41
C THR A 432 -13.95 23.36 -36.69
N THR A 433 -14.19 24.62 -37.03
CA THR A 433 -15.48 25.06 -37.57
C THR A 433 -15.60 24.57 -39.01
N SER A 434 -16.17 23.38 -39.21
CA SER A 434 -16.74 23.01 -40.51
C SER A 434 -18.00 23.86 -40.72
N PRO A 435 -18.09 24.67 -41.79
CA PRO A 435 -19.29 25.44 -42.06
C PRO A 435 -20.37 24.50 -42.60
N ALA A 436 -21.40 24.25 -41.79
CA ALA A 436 -22.66 23.71 -42.30
C ALA A 436 -23.42 24.85 -42.99
N THR A 437 -23.63 24.70 -44.29
CA THR A 437 -24.51 25.52 -45.12
C THR A 437 -25.94 25.50 -44.57
N GLY A 438 -26.43 26.64 -44.08
CA GLY A 438 -27.79 26.83 -43.59
C GLY A 438 -28.28 28.26 -43.84
N SER A 439 -29.48 28.38 -44.42
CA SER A 439 -30.12 29.58 -44.97
C SER A 439 -30.12 30.86 -44.10
N PRO A 440 -30.10 32.05 -44.72
CA PRO A 440 -30.15 33.33 -44.03
C PRO A 440 -31.59 33.65 -43.59
N GLY A 441 -31.81 33.88 -42.28
CA GLY A 441 -33.12 34.33 -41.79
C GLY A 441 -33.39 34.30 -40.29
N GLY A 442 -32.50 33.76 -39.45
CA GLY A 442 -32.70 33.75 -37.99
C GLY A 442 -31.61 34.55 -37.27
N ARG A 443 -31.92 35.75 -36.79
CA ARG A 443 -31.06 36.44 -35.81
C ARG A 443 -31.17 35.70 -34.47
N PRO A 444 -30.07 35.20 -33.85
CA PRO A 444 -30.10 34.99 -32.41
C PRO A 444 -29.89 36.32 -31.70
N ALA A 445 -30.76 36.59 -30.73
CA ALA A 445 -30.75 37.78 -29.89
C ALA A 445 -29.41 37.94 -29.17
N SER A 446 -28.84 39.13 -29.27
CA SER A 446 -27.88 39.66 -28.30
C SER A 446 -28.52 39.59 -26.92
N GLY A 447 -27.98 38.71 -26.07
CA GLY A 447 -28.52 38.42 -24.76
C GLY A 447 -27.40 38.23 -23.76
N LEU A 448 -26.60 39.28 -23.58
CA LEU A 448 -25.71 39.47 -22.45
C LEU A 448 -26.53 39.36 -21.15
N SER A 449 -26.74 38.15 -20.64
CA SER A 449 -27.25 37.94 -19.29
C SER A 449 -26.10 37.51 -18.40
N LYS A 450 -25.64 38.46 -17.59
CA LYS A 450 -24.96 38.23 -16.32
C LYS A 450 -25.84 37.31 -15.47
N ARG A 451 -25.77 36.00 -15.65
CA ARG A 451 -26.33 35.06 -14.66
C ARG A 451 -25.35 34.95 -13.50
N ARG A 452 -25.51 35.90 -12.59
CA ARG A 452 -25.46 35.67 -11.14
C ARG A 452 -26.09 34.29 -10.90
N SER A 453 -25.29 33.30 -10.53
CA SER A 453 -25.82 32.09 -9.93
C SER A 453 -26.59 32.54 -8.69
N THR A 454 -27.89 32.23 -8.65
CA THR A 454 -28.66 32.41 -7.43
C THR A 454 -27.98 31.58 -6.36
N PHE A 455 -27.57 32.23 -5.27
CA PHE A 455 -27.12 31.58 -4.06
C PHE A 455 -28.22 30.61 -3.62
N ARG A 456 -28.06 29.33 -3.95
CA ARG A 456 -28.73 28.25 -3.26
C ARG A 456 -27.79 27.90 -2.12
N GLY A 457 -28.33 27.94 -0.91
CA GLY A 457 -27.60 27.79 0.34
C GLY A 457 -26.72 26.54 0.42
N PRO A 458 -26.06 26.33 1.57
CA PRO A 458 -25.05 25.29 1.71
C PRO A 458 -25.56 23.90 1.29
N PRO A 459 -24.70 23.05 0.71
CA PRO A 459 -25.10 21.80 0.07
C PRO A 459 -25.86 20.86 1.03
N PRO A 460 -26.70 19.94 0.52
CA PRO A 460 -27.66 19.14 1.32
C PRO A 460 -27.09 18.35 2.51
N SER A 461 -25.78 18.17 2.61
CA SER A 461 -25.13 17.61 3.79
C SER A 461 -25.17 18.53 5.02
N PHE A 462 -25.50 19.81 4.86
CA PHE A 462 -25.71 20.76 5.97
C PHE A 462 -27.08 20.59 6.65
N HIS A 463 -28.06 19.93 6.02
CA HIS A 463 -29.39 19.72 6.60
C HIS A 463 -29.54 18.39 7.36
N ARG A 464 -28.50 17.55 7.41
CA ARG A 464 -28.60 16.22 8.03
C ARG A 464 -28.26 16.20 9.53
N SER A 465 -27.84 17.33 10.09
CA SER A 465 -27.61 17.48 11.52
C SER A 465 -28.23 18.78 12.04
N GLY A 466 -29.51 18.71 12.40
CA GLY A 466 -30.08 19.55 13.45
C GLY A 466 -30.62 20.93 13.05
N GLY A 467 -31.92 20.99 12.73
CA GLY A 467 -32.81 21.87 13.50
C GLY A 467 -33.03 23.29 13.01
N TRP A 468 -33.61 23.50 11.83
CA TRP A 468 -34.46 24.67 11.53
C TRP A 468 -35.37 24.29 10.35
N GLY A 469 -36.67 24.08 10.60
CA GLY A 469 -37.62 23.88 9.49
C GLY A 469 -38.98 23.26 9.81
N SER A 470 -39.20 22.67 10.99
CA SER A 470 -40.44 21.92 11.24
C SER A 470 -41.51 22.66 12.05
N HIS A 471 -41.31 23.90 12.50
CA HIS A 471 -42.28 24.62 13.36
C HIS A 471 -42.58 26.06 12.93
N THR A 472 -42.23 26.45 11.70
CA THR A 472 -42.45 27.82 11.20
C THR A 472 -43.94 28.17 11.10
N GLN A 473 -44.79 27.21 10.74
CA GLN A 473 -46.25 27.39 10.67
C GLN A 473 -46.89 27.58 12.05
N LYS A 474 -46.52 26.76 13.04
CA LYS A 474 -47.03 26.89 14.43
C LYS A 474 -46.62 28.22 15.09
N ARG A 475 -45.48 28.80 14.70
CA ARG A 475 -45.02 30.09 15.24
C ARG A 475 -45.72 31.29 14.58
N ALA A 476 -46.16 31.15 13.33
CA ALA A 476 -46.96 32.16 12.65
C ALA A 476 -48.41 32.18 13.17
N GLU A 477 -48.98 31.01 13.49
CA GLU A 477 -50.33 30.88 14.08
C GLU A 477 -50.40 31.42 15.52
N ALA A 478 -49.32 31.28 16.30
CA ALA A 478 -49.25 31.83 17.66
C ALA A 478 -49.08 33.37 17.69
N ALA A 479 -48.65 33.99 16.58
CA ALA A 479 -48.48 35.43 16.48
C ALA A 479 -49.76 36.18 16.05
N SER A 480 -50.80 35.46 15.63
CA SER A 480 -52.05 36.03 15.10
C SER A 480 -53.26 35.93 16.03
N GLN A 481 -53.10 35.57 17.30
CA GLN A 481 -54.22 35.51 18.26
C GLN A 481 -54.17 36.67 19.26
N PRO A 482 -55.27 37.43 19.41
CA PRO A 482 -55.34 38.52 20.38
C PRO A 482 -55.49 37.99 21.82
N SER A 483 -54.80 38.64 22.76
CA SER A 483 -54.78 38.28 24.18
C SER A 483 -56.09 38.70 24.89
N HIS A 484 -56.79 37.73 25.49
CA HIS A 484 -57.87 37.97 26.45
C HIS A 484 -57.40 37.74 27.90
N SER A 485 -57.92 38.57 28.80
CA SER A 485 -57.61 38.66 30.23
C SER A 485 -58.63 37.93 31.12
N HIS A 486 -58.20 37.64 32.36
CA HIS A 486 -58.95 37.28 33.58
C HIS A 486 -59.11 35.76 33.91
N PRO A 487 -59.42 35.37 35.17
CA PRO A 487 -58.43 35.11 36.23
C PRO A 487 -58.64 33.76 36.97
N ALA A 488 -57.73 33.49 37.92
CA ALA A 488 -57.72 32.49 39.01
C ALA A 488 -58.89 31.50 39.20
N ALA A 489 -58.56 30.20 39.34
CA ALA A 489 -58.88 29.44 40.56
C ALA A 489 -58.32 28.00 40.51
N SER A 490 -57.95 27.55 41.71
CA SER A 490 -57.41 26.27 42.16
C SER A 490 -58.24 25.02 41.83
N MET A 491 -57.58 23.88 41.61
CA MET A 491 -57.59 22.67 42.49
C MET A 491 -56.99 21.46 41.75
N ALA A 492 -56.12 20.72 42.46
CA ALA A 492 -55.47 19.46 42.06
C ALA A 492 -56.36 18.25 42.46
N PRO A 493 -55.91 16.96 42.51
CA PRO A 493 -54.70 16.29 42.00
C PRO A 493 -54.93 14.85 41.43
N GLY A 494 -53.87 14.22 40.90
CA GLY A 494 -53.66 12.76 40.95
C GLY A 494 -53.28 12.09 39.62
N THR A 495 -52.36 11.12 39.49
CA THR A 495 -51.23 10.61 40.29
C THR A 495 -50.55 9.56 39.40
N GLY A 496 -49.22 9.58 39.29
CA GLY A 496 -48.42 8.56 38.59
C GLY A 496 -47.01 8.47 39.20
N PRO A 497 -46.42 7.26 39.29
CA PRO A 497 -45.52 6.87 40.37
C PRO A 497 -44.09 7.40 40.21
N GLY A 498 -43.54 7.93 41.31
CA GLY A 498 -42.19 8.54 41.37
C GLY A 498 -42.13 9.84 42.16
N SER A 499 -43.10 10.08 43.04
CA SER A 499 -43.14 11.20 43.97
C SER A 499 -42.11 11.05 45.08
N THR A 500 -41.06 11.86 45.04
CA THR A 500 -40.55 12.54 46.23
C THR A 500 -40.91 14.00 46.09
N ALA A 501 -41.77 14.48 46.99
CA ALA A 501 -42.17 15.86 47.09
C ALA A 501 -41.14 16.69 47.86
N ALA A 502 -41.06 17.95 47.45
CA ALA A 502 -40.55 19.13 48.16
C ALA A 502 -39.03 19.29 48.32
N GLY A 503 -38.47 20.18 47.48
CA GLY A 503 -37.29 20.96 47.83
C GLY A 503 -36.34 21.25 46.68
N HIS A 504 -36.49 22.43 46.07
CA HIS A 504 -35.52 23.14 45.23
C HIS A 504 -35.22 22.63 43.80
N GLY A 505 -35.47 23.53 42.84
CA GLY A 505 -34.69 23.77 41.62
C GLY A 505 -34.48 22.58 40.69
N VAL A 506 -35.08 22.62 39.50
CA VAL A 506 -34.62 21.82 38.36
C VAL A 506 -33.09 21.99 38.23
N PRO A 507 -32.28 20.91 38.19
CA PRO A 507 -30.83 21.07 38.06
C PRO A 507 -30.58 21.66 36.67
N HIS A 508 -30.30 22.96 36.64
CA HIS A 508 -29.73 23.58 35.47
C HIS A 508 -28.33 22.97 35.31
N PHE A 509 -27.96 22.68 34.07
CA PHE A 509 -26.61 22.23 33.75
C PHE A 509 -25.63 23.27 34.29
N ASP A 510 -24.96 22.92 35.38
CA ASP A 510 -23.98 23.80 36.01
C ASP A 510 -22.71 23.76 35.15
N HIS A 511 -22.63 24.75 34.27
CA HIS A 511 -21.55 24.87 33.31
C HIS A 511 -20.20 25.00 34.04
N GLU A 512 -20.16 25.62 35.22
CA GLU A 512 -18.93 25.76 36.01
C GLU A 512 -18.48 24.42 36.57
N GLN A 513 -19.41 23.62 37.11
CA GLN A 513 -19.09 22.30 37.63
C GLN A 513 -18.67 21.32 36.52
N HIS A 514 -19.31 21.40 35.35
CA HIS A 514 -18.96 20.59 34.18
C HIS A 514 -17.61 20.97 33.57
N THR A 515 -17.32 22.28 33.46
CA THR A 515 -16.01 22.75 32.96
C THR A 515 -14.88 22.50 33.96
N SER A 516 -15.14 22.62 35.26
CA SER A 516 -14.19 22.25 36.32
C SER A 516 -13.84 20.75 36.26
N THR A 517 -14.84 19.89 36.05
CA THR A 517 -14.63 18.44 35.92
C THR A 517 -13.81 18.11 34.67
N HIS A 518 -14.13 18.71 33.53
CA HIS A 518 -13.38 18.49 32.29
C HIS A 518 -11.95 19.03 32.35
N SER A 519 -11.75 20.22 32.94
CA SER A 519 -10.41 20.80 33.09
C SER A 519 -9.54 20.00 34.07
N THR A 520 -10.13 19.42 35.11
CA THR A 520 -9.43 18.53 36.04
C THR A 520 -9.00 17.24 35.33
N ILE A 521 -9.90 16.61 34.57
CA ILE A 521 -9.59 15.40 33.79
C ILE A 521 -8.50 15.67 32.73
N GLU A 522 -8.53 16.83 32.06
CA GLU A 522 -7.50 17.21 31.11
C GLU A 522 -6.14 17.47 31.78
N ARG A 523 -6.12 18.15 32.94
CA ARG A 523 -4.88 18.34 33.72
C ARG A 523 -4.27 17.01 34.16
N THR A 524 -5.07 16.06 34.65
CA THR A 524 -4.57 14.73 35.05
C THR A 524 -4.01 13.96 33.85
N ARG A 525 -4.67 14.02 32.69
CA ARG A 525 -4.15 13.40 31.44
C ARG A 525 -2.86 14.05 30.96
N HIS A 526 -2.73 15.36 31.12
CA HIS A 526 -1.53 16.10 30.73
C HIS A 526 -0.34 15.80 31.66
N GLN A 527 -0.58 15.69 32.97
CA GLN A 527 0.42 15.28 33.96
C GLN A 527 0.89 13.84 33.72
N ALA A 528 -0.03 12.91 33.43
CA ALA A 528 0.33 11.51 33.12
C ALA A 528 1.16 11.38 31.82
N ARG A 529 0.92 12.27 30.83
CA ARG A 529 1.73 12.33 29.61
C ARG A 529 3.12 12.91 29.88
N ARG A 530 3.22 13.93 30.73
CA ARG A 530 4.51 14.51 31.14
C ARG A 530 5.36 13.49 31.91
N GLN A 531 4.79 12.79 32.89
CA GLN A 531 5.51 11.74 33.62
C GLN A 531 5.99 10.59 32.71
N LYS A 532 5.20 10.20 31.70
CA LYS A 532 5.64 9.20 30.71
C LYS A 532 6.74 9.73 29.78
N PHE A 533 6.73 11.02 29.49
CA PHE A 533 7.74 11.66 28.66
C PHE A 533 9.04 11.87 29.44
N GLU A 534 8.96 12.29 30.70
CA GLU A 534 10.09 12.43 31.62
C GLU A 534 10.76 11.08 31.89
N ARG A 535 10.00 10.00 32.18
CA ARG A 535 10.59 8.65 32.30
C ARG A 535 11.27 8.16 31.01
N ARG A 536 10.77 8.56 29.84
CA ARG A 536 11.41 8.26 28.55
C ARG A 536 12.65 9.09 28.30
N MET A 537 12.67 10.34 28.80
CA MET A 537 13.85 11.20 28.74
C MET A 537 14.91 10.74 29.75
N GLU A 538 14.52 10.29 30.95
CA GLU A 538 15.44 9.69 31.93
C GLU A 538 16.05 8.39 31.39
N GLN A 539 15.26 7.51 30.77
CA GLN A 539 15.80 6.34 30.05
C GLN A 539 16.72 6.72 28.88
N ALA A 540 16.33 7.72 28.08
CA ALA A 540 17.16 8.20 26.98
C ALA A 540 18.43 8.92 27.45
N GLN A 541 18.44 9.46 28.68
CA GLN A 541 19.59 10.14 29.27
C GLN A 541 20.53 9.15 29.97
N GLU A 542 20.01 8.07 30.56
CA GLU A 542 20.80 6.90 30.98
C GLU A 542 21.52 6.25 29.78
N ASP A 543 20.86 6.13 28.63
CA ASP A 543 21.45 5.60 27.38
C ASP A 543 22.53 6.54 26.78
N VAL A 544 22.53 7.82 27.13
CA VAL A 544 23.52 8.82 26.66
C VAL A 544 24.69 8.97 27.64
N GLN A 545 24.51 8.61 28.91
CA GLN A 545 25.53 8.77 29.96
C GLN A 545 26.47 7.55 30.09
N GLY A 546 26.11 6.41 29.47
CA GLY A 546 27.00 5.27 29.23
C GLY A 546 27.96 5.53 28.07
N GLY A 547 29.01 6.32 28.32
CA GLY A 547 29.89 6.89 27.30
C GLY A 547 30.64 5.91 26.41
N SER A 548 30.44 6.05 25.10
CA SER A 548 31.51 6.10 24.09
C SER A 548 30.99 6.87 22.87
N SER A 549 31.79 7.81 22.35
CA SER A 549 31.34 8.79 21.35
C SER A 549 30.86 8.12 20.05
N ALA A 550 29.84 8.69 19.40
CA ALA A 550 29.27 8.21 18.14
C ALA A 550 30.30 8.00 17.02
N LEU A 551 31.42 8.72 17.08
CA LEU A 551 32.54 8.60 16.16
C LEU A 551 33.41 7.36 16.45
N VAL A 552 33.60 7.00 17.72
CA VAL A 552 34.27 5.76 18.12
C VAL A 552 33.42 4.55 17.73
N ASN A 553 32.10 4.57 17.95
CA ASN A 553 31.22 3.47 17.53
C ASN A 553 31.16 3.33 15.99
N PHE A 554 31.22 4.44 15.25
CA PHE A 554 31.33 4.42 13.78
C PHE A 554 32.66 3.82 13.30
N LEU A 555 33.79 4.19 13.91
CA LEU A 555 35.11 3.64 13.56
C LEU A 555 35.29 2.19 14.01
N LEU A 556 34.70 1.80 15.14
CA LEU A 556 34.80 0.45 15.70
C LEU A 556 33.95 -0.53 14.88
N VAL A 557 32.73 -0.12 14.47
CA VAL A 557 31.92 -0.91 13.53
C VAL A 557 32.55 -0.96 12.13
N GLY A 558 33.13 0.15 11.66
CA GLY A 558 33.90 0.19 10.42
C GLY A 558 35.13 -0.74 10.44
N GLY A 559 35.85 -0.79 11.57
CA GLY A 559 37.00 -1.66 11.78
C GLY A 559 36.63 -3.14 11.88
N ILE A 560 35.56 -3.49 12.60
CA ILE A 560 35.06 -4.87 12.69
C ILE A 560 34.63 -5.38 11.31
N LEU A 561 33.93 -4.57 10.51
CA LEU A 561 33.57 -4.94 9.14
C LEU A 561 34.82 -5.12 8.28
N GLY A 562 35.83 -4.26 8.40
CA GLY A 562 37.11 -4.42 7.70
C GLY A 562 37.81 -5.75 8.01
N VAL A 563 37.83 -6.19 9.27
CA VAL A 563 38.44 -7.46 9.69
C VAL A 563 37.63 -8.67 9.20
N VAL A 564 36.30 -8.62 9.26
CA VAL A 564 35.42 -9.71 8.79
C VAL A 564 35.56 -9.94 7.28
N PHE A 565 35.82 -8.89 6.48
CA PHE A 565 36.06 -9.01 5.05
C PHE A 565 37.52 -9.34 4.67
N ALA A 566 38.50 -9.02 5.53
CA ALA A 566 39.91 -9.31 5.26
C ALA A 566 40.31 -10.77 5.57
N VAL A 567 39.70 -11.41 6.57
CA VAL A 567 40.06 -12.79 6.98
C VAL A 567 39.82 -13.83 5.88
N PRO A 568 38.73 -13.79 5.08
CA PRO A 568 38.59 -14.69 3.93
C PRO A 568 39.65 -14.43 2.84
N ALA A 569 40.05 -13.18 2.59
CA ALA A 569 41.02 -12.85 1.54
C ALA A 569 42.44 -13.37 1.83
N VAL A 570 42.83 -13.45 3.11
CA VAL A 570 44.11 -14.01 3.55
C VAL A 570 44.09 -15.55 3.54
N PHE A 571 42.97 -16.18 3.89
CA PHE A 571 42.83 -17.64 3.82
C PHE A 571 42.74 -18.19 2.39
N PHE A 572 42.17 -17.44 1.44
CA PHE A 572 42.08 -17.87 0.03
C PHE A 572 43.30 -17.47 -0.83
N SER A 573 44.27 -16.72 -0.29
CA SER A 573 45.53 -16.39 -0.98
C SER A 573 46.73 -17.23 -0.54
N GLY A 574 46.62 -17.97 0.57
CA GLY A 574 47.71 -18.79 1.13
C GLY A 574 47.95 -20.16 0.45
N GLY A 575 47.18 -20.53 -0.56
CA GLY A 575 47.27 -21.83 -1.25
C GLY A 575 48.14 -21.84 -2.51
N ARG A 576 49.30 -21.19 -2.51
CA ARG A 576 50.24 -21.25 -3.65
C ARG A 576 51.63 -21.64 -3.17
N GLU A 577 51.77 -22.92 -2.85
CA GLU A 577 53.08 -23.53 -2.60
C GLU A 577 53.87 -23.71 -3.90
N SER A 578 55.17 -23.52 -3.74
CA SER A 578 56.24 -23.40 -4.73
C SER A 578 56.50 -24.73 -5.46
N GLY A 579 56.32 -24.73 -6.79
CA GLY A 579 56.83 -25.75 -7.70
C GLY A 579 57.96 -25.18 -8.55
N SER A 580 59.19 -25.16 -8.03
CA SER A 580 60.41 -24.91 -8.81
C SER A 580 60.67 -26.10 -9.74
N GLY A 581 60.45 -25.90 -11.04
CA GLY A 581 60.71 -26.90 -12.08
C GLY A 581 61.37 -26.26 -13.29
N LYS A 582 62.67 -25.98 -13.17
CA LYS A 582 63.53 -25.50 -14.26
C LYS A 582 63.77 -26.63 -15.26
N LYS A 583 63.15 -26.59 -16.44
CA LYS A 583 63.62 -27.37 -17.61
C LYS A 583 64.14 -26.42 -18.69
N ARG A 584 65.45 -26.52 -18.88
CA ARG A 584 66.19 -26.01 -20.04
C ARG A 584 65.86 -26.86 -21.27
N GLY A 585 65.73 -26.20 -22.41
CA GLY A 585 66.53 -26.47 -23.62
C GLY A 585 66.38 -27.81 -24.35
N ASP A 586 65.98 -27.65 -25.61
CA ASP A 586 66.42 -28.36 -26.82
C ASP A 586 65.74 -29.69 -27.21
N GLY A 587 65.21 -29.69 -28.44
CA GLY A 587 64.64 -30.84 -29.15
C GLY A 587 63.38 -30.49 -29.91
#